data_AF-M0C2Y1-F1
#
_entry.id   AF-M0C2Y1-F1
#
_cell.length_a   1.000
_cell.length_b   1.000
_cell.length_c   1.000
_cell.angle_alpha   90.00
_cell.angle_beta   90.00
_cell.angle_gamma   90.00
#
_symmetry.space_group_name_H-M   'P 1'
#
loop_
_entity.id
_entity.type
_entity.pdbx_description
1 polymer ?
#
loop_
_entity_poly.entity_id
_entity_poly.type
_entity_poly.pdbx_seq_one_letter_code
_entity_poly.pdbx_strand_id
1 'polypeptide(L)' 'MDEPTTDVPGIGDTFPELTVETSMGERSLPDDYEDK' A
#
# COMPACT_ATOMS: atom_id res chain seq x y z
N MET A 1 14.80 -18.68 13.58
CA MET A 1 13.43 -18.16 13.58
C MET A 1 13.37 -17.24 12.39
N ASP A 2 12.56 -17.58 11.41
CA ASP A 2 12.33 -16.73 10.23
C ASP A 2 11.38 -15.61 10.71
N GLU A 3 11.96 -14.48 11.12
CA GLU A 3 11.17 -13.27 11.35
C GLU A 3 10.59 -12.86 10.00
N PRO A 4 9.28 -12.57 9.89
CA PRO A 4 8.77 -11.97 8.67
C PRO A 4 9.50 -10.63 8.54
N THR A 5 10.47 -10.54 7.64
CA THR A 5 11.04 -9.28 7.24
C THR A 5 9.88 -8.50 6.65
N THR A 6 9.23 -7.67 7.47
CA THR A 6 8.30 -6.66 6.98
C THR A 6 9.14 -5.83 6.02
N ASP A 7 8.99 -6.10 4.72
CA ASP A 7 9.61 -5.36 3.65
C ASP A 7 8.94 -3.99 3.68
N VAL A 8 9.46 -3.12 4.56
CA VAL A 8 8.94 -1.77 4.72
C VAL A 8 9.44 -0.98 3.52
N PRO A 9 8.55 -0.54 2.61
CA PRO A 9 8.97 0.21 1.44
C PRO A 9 9.70 1.49 1.86
N GLY A 10 10.79 1.81 1.16
CA GLY A 10 11.60 2.99 1.39
C GLY A 10 11.05 4.23 0.71
N ILE A 11 11.62 5.39 1.05
CA ILE A 11 11.29 6.64 0.38
C ILE A 11 11.89 6.61 -1.03
N GLY A 12 11.03 6.69 -2.04
CA GLY A 12 11.41 6.60 -3.46
C GLY A 12 11.08 5.25 -4.10
N ASP A 13 10.70 4.24 -3.31
CA ASP A 13 10.08 3.02 -3.82
C ASP A 13 8.65 3.30 -4.30
N THR A 14 8.24 2.57 -5.33
CA THR A 14 6.85 2.59 -5.79
C THR A 14 5.95 2.05 -4.68
N PHE A 15 4.87 2.78 -4.39
CA PHE A 15 3.91 2.33 -3.38
C PHE A 15 3.29 1.00 -3.82
N PRO A 16 3.24 -0.02 -2.95
CA PRO A 16 2.71 -1.33 -3.31
C PRO A 16 1.22 -1.27 -3.63
N GLU A 17 0.78 -2.09 -4.58
CA GLU A 17 -0.63 -2.26 -4.90
C GLU A 17 -1.35 -2.96 -3.73
N LEU A 18 -2.30 -2.27 -3.12
CA LEU A 18 -2.99 -2.70 -1.90
C LEU A 18 -4.46 -2.30 -1.93
N THR A 19 -5.35 -3.25 -1.69
CA THR A 19 -6.77 -2.98 -1.49
C THR A 19 -7.07 -2.91 0.01
N VAL A 20 -7.56 -1.75 0.47
CA VAL A 20 -7.85 -1.49 1.88
C VAL A 20 -9.34 -1.19 2.06
N GLU A 21 -9.95 -1.82 3.06
CA GLU A 21 -11.29 -1.46 3.50
C GLU A 21 -11.20 -0.25 4.43
N THR A 22 -11.73 0.89 3.99
CA THR A 22 -11.79 2.12 4.79
C THR A 22 -13.21 2.37 5.24
N SER A 23 -13.41 3.24 6.24
CA SER A 23 -14.75 3.70 6.63
C SER A 23 -15.53 4.40 5.49
N MET A 24 -14.87 4.71 4.39
CA MET A 24 -15.46 5.30 3.17
C MET A 24 -15.70 4.26 2.06
N GLY A 25 -15.48 2.96 2.34
CA GLY A 25 -15.54 1.87 1.38
C GLY A 25 -14.17 1.27 1.07
N GLU A 26 -14.16 0.24 0.22
CA GLU A 26 -12.95 -0.38 -0.30
C GLU A 26 -12.22 0.58 -1.26
N ARG A 27 -10.89 0.69 -1.12
CA ARG A 27 -10.04 1.49 -1.99
C ARG A 27 -8.80 0.74 -2.41
N SER A 28 -8.39 0.94 -3.66
CA SER A 28 -7.14 0.41 -4.21
C SER A 28 -6.08 1.50 -4.19
N LEU A 29 -5.02 1.30 -3.42
CA LEU A 29 -3.85 2.16 -3.36
C LEU A 29 -2.73 1.54 -4.22
N PRO A 30 -1.91 2.32 -4.94
CA PRO A 30 -1.99 3.78 -5.10
C PRO A 30 -2.98 4.21 -6.19
N ASP A 31 -3.55 3.27 -6.97
CA ASP A 31 -4.38 3.48 -8.17
C ASP A 31 -5.48 4.54 -7.99
N ASP A 32 -6.24 4.50 -6.89
CA ASP A 32 -7.33 5.45 -6.59
C ASP A 32 -6.85 6.90 -6.36
N TYR A 33 -5.53 7.12 -6.31
CA TYR A 33 -4.88 8.40 -6.00
C TYR A 33 -3.75 8.80 -6.97
N GLU A 34 -3.46 8.04 -8.02
CA GLU A 34 -2.34 8.36 -8.94
C GLU A 34 -2.54 9.66 -9.73
N ASP A 35 -3.79 10.08 -9.95
CA ASP A 35 -4.15 11.30 -10.71
C ASP A 35 -4.43 12.53 -9.83
N LYS A 36 -4.02 12.52 -8.55
CA LYS A 36 -4.30 13.60 -7.57
C LYS A 36 -3.11 14.44 -7.15
#